data_AF-A0A6U1TGX2-F1
#
_entry.id   AF-A0A6U1TGX2-F1
#
_cell.length_a   1.000
_cell.length_b   1.000
_cell.length_c   1.000
_cell.angle_alpha   90.00
_cell.angle_beta   90.00
_cell.angle_gamma   90.00
#
_symmetry.space_group_name_H-M   'P 1'
#
loop_
_entity.id
_entity.type
_entity.pdbx_description
1 polymer ?
#
loop_
_entity_poly.entity_id
_entity_poly.type
_entity_poly.pdbx_seq_one_letter_code
_entity_poly.pdbx_strand_id
1 'polypeptide(L)'
;MKQWRAFYKRQAHFLRYPIEFVDIMLRGVGQVVLMNNPITGLFILAGLFYAGWWVTLCGVLGLIVSTSTAFLCAINPAAIRDGLHGYNGFLVGLALGTFAEPENWLVFFPIIIMSPMTTVRICFLFLHYNILTL
;
A
#
# COMPACT_ATOMS: atom_id res chain seq x y z
N MET A 1 26.47 4.07 -5.97
CA MET A 1 25.92 5.37 -5.50
C MET A 1 25.17 6.20 -6.55
N LYS A 2 25.62 6.31 -7.81
CA LYS A 2 24.88 7.08 -8.85
C LYS A 2 23.53 6.45 -9.24
N GLN A 3 23.48 5.12 -9.41
CA GLN A 3 22.24 4.39 -9.74
C GLN A 3 21.18 4.50 -8.63
N TRP A 4 21.57 4.38 -7.36
CA TRP A 4 20.67 4.57 -6.20
C TRP A 4 20.03 5.96 -6.15
N ARG A 5 20.81 7.02 -6.45
CA ARG A 5 20.28 8.38 -6.54
C ARG A 5 19.35 8.60 -7.74
N ALA A 6 19.63 7.96 -8.87
CA ALA A 6 18.77 8.02 -10.05
C ALA A 6 17.44 7.28 -9.82
N PHE A 7 17.50 6.12 -9.15
CA PHE A 7 16.34 5.37 -8.71
C PHE A 7 15.46 6.18 -7.75
N TYR A 8 16.06 6.75 -6.69
CA TYR A 8 15.33 7.56 -5.71
C TYR A 8 14.70 8.80 -6.36
N LYS A 9 15.41 9.46 -7.29
CA LYS A 9 14.86 10.58 -8.09
C LYS A 9 13.65 10.16 -8.94
N ARG A 10 13.64 8.93 -9.46
CA ARG A 10 12.52 8.39 -10.25
C ARG A 10 11.31 8.08 -9.37
N GLN A 11 11.53 7.55 -8.17
CA GLN A 11 10.46 7.33 -7.18
C GLN A 11 9.90 8.65 -6.61
N ALA A 12 10.77 9.60 -6.27
CA ALA A 12 10.39 10.92 -5.77
C ALA A 12 9.56 11.72 -6.79
N HIS A 13 9.63 11.37 -8.08
CA HIS A 13 8.77 11.94 -9.10
C HIS A 13 7.30 11.55 -8.90
N PHE A 14 7.01 10.29 -8.55
CA PHE A 14 5.64 9.82 -8.30
C PHE A 14 5.04 10.44 -7.04
N LEU A 15 5.85 10.66 -6.00
CA LEU A 15 5.47 11.43 -4.81
C LEU A 15 5.21 12.91 -5.10
N ARG A 16 5.66 13.42 -6.25
CA ARG A 16 5.52 14.83 -6.65
C ARG A 16 4.16 15.13 -7.27
N TYR A 17 3.47 14.12 -7.81
CA TYR A 17 2.15 14.26 -8.41
C TYR A 17 1.10 13.53 -7.55
N PRO A 18 0.27 14.25 -6.78
CA PRO A 18 -0.71 13.63 -5.89
C PRO A 18 -1.71 12.74 -6.65
N ILE A 19 -1.99 13.05 -7.92
CA ILE A 19 -2.89 12.25 -8.78
C ILE A 19 -2.32 10.86 -9.05
N GLU A 20 -1.01 10.75 -9.30
CA GLU A 20 -0.37 9.45 -9.52
C GLU A 20 -0.37 8.62 -8.23
N PHE A 21 -0.15 9.26 -7.09
CA PHE A 21 -0.23 8.59 -5.80
C PHE A 21 -1.64 8.03 -5.54
N VAL A 22 -2.69 8.82 -5.81
CA VAL A 22 -4.09 8.37 -5.70
C VAL A 22 -4.39 7.22 -6.66
N ASP A 23 -3.92 7.28 -7.92
CA ASP A 23 -4.07 6.18 -8.88
C ASP A 23 -3.45 4.87 -8.35
N ILE A 24 -2.25 4.95 -7.76
CA ILE A 24 -1.57 3.82 -7.13
C ILE A 24 -2.39 3.27 -5.96
N MET A 25 -2.93 4.14 -5.09
CA MET A 25 -3.76 3.73 -3.96
C MET A 25 -5.02 3.00 -4.44
N LEU A 26 -5.72 3.57 -5.43
CA LEU A 26 -6.94 2.99 -5.99
C LEU A 26 -6.67 1.65 -6.68
N ARG A 27 -5.56 1.53 -7.43
CA ARG A 27 -5.12 0.24 -7.97
C ARG A 27 -4.84 -0.75 -6.84
N GLY A 28 -4.18 -0.31 -5.76
CA GLY A 28 -3.94 -1.13 -4.58
C GLY A 28 -5.23 -1.68 -3.95
N VAL A 29 -6.31 -0.90 -3.93
CA VAL A 29 -7.63 -1.42 -3.52
C VAL A 29 -8.18 -2.42 -4.53
N GLY A 30 -8.09 -2.13 -5.84
CA GLY A 30 -8.53 -3.04 -6.89
C GLY A 30 -7.81 -4.41 -6.87
N GLN A 31 -6.54 -4.43 -6.47
CA GLN A 31 -5.74 -5.66 -6.35
C GLN A 31 -6.27 -6.65 -5.31
N VAL A 32 -7.13 -6.21 -4.37
CA VAL A 32 -7.82 -7.14 -3.44
C VAL A 32 -8.65 -8.18 -4.19
N VAL A 33 -9.24 -7.79 -5.31
CA VAL A 33 -10.00 -8.66 -6.22
C VAL A 33 -9.21 -8.99 -7.49
N LEU A 34 -7.88 -8.82 -7.45
CA LEU A 34 -6.95 -9.07 -8.56
C LEU A 34 -7.21 -8.20 -9.80
N MET A 35 -7.76 -7.00 -9.61
CA MET A 35 -8.03 -6.06 -10.69
C MET A 35 -7.07 -4.85 -10.64
N ASN A 36 -6.18 -4.73 -11.62
CA ASN A 36 -5.33 -3.55 -11.79
C ASN A 36 -6.07 -2.39 -12.48
N ASN A 37 -7.16 -1.91 -11.87
CA ASN A 37 -7.97 -0.80 -12.38
C ASN A 37 -8.37 0.16 -11.24
N PRO A 38 -7.98 1.46 -11.31
CA PRO A 38 -8.31 2.44 -10.26
C PRO A 38 -9.81 2.69 -10.12
N ILE A 39 -10.60 2.55 -11.19
CA ILE A 39 -12.06 2.72 -11.15
C ILE A 39 -12.69 1.60 -10.33
N THR A 40 -12.20 0.36 -10.47
CA THR A 40 -12.63 -0.76 -9.62
C THR A 40 -12.34 -0.47 -8.15
N GLY A 41 -11.12 -0.01 -7.83
CA GLY A 41 -10.75 0.36 -6.47
C GLY A 41 -11.63 1.47 -5.89
N LEU A 42 -12.02 2.45 -6.70
CA LEU A 42 -12.94 3.51 -6.29
C LEU A 42 -14.32 2.95 -5.90
N PHE A 43 -14.89 2.05 -6.70
CA PHE A 43 -16.18 1.42 -6.37
C PHE A 43 -16.09 0.56 -5.10
N ILE A 44 -14.99 -0.16 -4.90
CA ILE A 44 -14.76 -0.94 -3.67
C ILE A 44 -14.69 -0.01 -2.45
N LEU A 45 -13.91 1.07 -2.53
CA LEU A 45 -13.81 2.06 -1.45
C LEU A 45 -15.16 2.71 -1.15
N ALA A 46 -15.93 3.08 -2.17
CA ALA A 46 -17.25 3.67 -1.99
C ALA A 46 -18.23 2.69 -1.31
N GLY A 47 -18.20 1.42 -1.72
CA GLY A 47 -19.00 0.37 -1.10
C GLY A 47 -18.63 0.12 0.36
N LEU A 48 -17.33 0.08 0.67
CA LEU A 48 -16.84 -0.04 2.05
C LEU A 48 -17.21 1.17 2.89
N PHE A 49 -17.09 2.38 2.34
CA PHE A 49 -17.43 3.61 3.05
C PHE A 49 -18.92 3.64 3.42
N TYR A 50 -19.79 3.20 2.51
CA TYR A 50 -21.22 3.04 2.77
C TYR A 50 -21.51 1.96 3.83
N ALA A 51 -20.77 0.85 3.82
CA ALA A 51 -20.92 -0.22 4.80
C ALA A 51 -20.43 0.17 6.20
N GLY A 52 -19.37 0.97 6.29
CA GLY A 52 -18.78 1.40 7.55
C GLY A 52 -17.58 2.32 7.36
N TRP A 53 -17.73 3.58 7.77
CA TRP A 53 -16.66 4.59 7.67
C TRP A 53 -15.42 4.19 8.49
N TRP A 54 -15.59 3.59 9.68
CA TRP A 54 -14.50 3.19 10.58
C TRP A 54 -13.61 2.11 9.96
N VAL A 55 -14.23 1.05 9.42
CA VAL A 55 -13.52 -0.05 8.78
C VAL A 55 -12.77 0.44 7.55
N THR A 56 -13.41 1.33 6.77
CA THR A 56 -12.80 1.96 5.59
C THR A 56 -11.59 2.80 5.98
N LEU A 57 -11.68 3.59 7.05
CA LEU A 57 -10.57 4.38 7.55
C LEU A 57 -9.38 3.50 7.97
N CYS A 58 -9.65 2.42 8.69
CA CYS A 58 -8.62 1.45 9.09
C CYS A 58 -7.95 0.79 7.86
N GLY A 59 -8.74 0.39 6.87
CA GLY A 59 -8.25 -0.14 5.60
C GLY A 59 -7.35 0.86 4.87
N VAL A 60 -7.83 2.10 4.68
CA VAL A 60 -7.08 3.17 4.02
C VAL A 60 -5.77 3.47 4.75
N LEU A 61 -5.76 3.48 6.08
CA LEU A 61 -4.53 3.63 6.86
C LEU A 61 -3.52 2.53 6.54
N GLY A 62 -3.95 1.27 6.54
CA GLY A 62 -3.09 0.13 6.20
C GLY A 62 -2.56 0.20 4.76
N LEU A 63 -3.39 0.64 3.81
CA LEU A 63 -3.01 0.89 2.42
C LEU A 63 -1.92 1.96 2.31
N ILE A 64 -2.09 3.10 3.00
CA ILE A 64 -1.13 4.21 3.01
C ILE A 64 0.21 3.76 3.59
N VAL A 65 0.19 3.09 4.74
CA VAL A 65 1.41 2.62 5.40
C VAL A 65 2.16 1.65 4.51
N SER A 66 1.50 0.63 3.96
CA SER A 66 2.18 -0.40 3.16
C SER A 66 2.72 0.16 1.84
N THR A 67 1.95 1.02 1.16
CA THR A 67 2.39 1.68 -0.07
C THR A 67 3.58 2.61 0.19
N SER A 68 3.54 3.38 1.29
CA SER A 68 4.64 4.26 1.69
C SER A 68 5.91 3.47 2.02
N THR A 69 5.77 2.33 2.71
CA THR A 69 6.91 1.44 2.97
C THR A 69 7.51 0.89 1.67
N ALA A 70 6.70 0.58 0.66
CA ALA A 70 7.22 0.12 -0.62
C ALA A 70 8.10 1.16 -1.31
N PHE A 71 7.73 2.44 -1.20
CA PHE A 71 8.56 3.55 -1.65
C PHE A 71 9.86 3.66 -0.85
N LEU A 72 9.80 3.60 0.49
CA LEU A 72 10.99 3.67 1.35
C LEU A 72 11.97 2.51 1.10
N CYS A 73 11.43 1.31 0.82
CA CYS A 73 12.17 0.10 0.52
C CYS A 73 12.75 0.03 -0.89
N ALA A 74 12.55 1.06 -1.73
CA ALA A 74 13.09 1.10 -3.07
C ALA A 74 12.68 -0.11 -3.94
N ILE A 75 11.45 -0.61 -3.76
CA ILE A 75 10.92 -1.74 -4.55
C ILE A 75 10.67 -1.29 -6.00
N ASN A 76 10.64 -2.25 -6.94
CA ASN A 76 10.40 -2.02 -8.36
C ASN A 76 9.24 -1.02 -8.59
N PRO A 77 9.50 0.16 -9.21
CA PRO A 77 8.49 1.17 -9.44
C PRO A 77 7.31 0.71 -10.28
N ALA A 78 7.50 -0.27 -11.18
CA ALA A 78 6.41 -0.84 -11.96
C ALA A 78 5.42 -1.59 -11.05
N ALA A 79 5.92 -2.43 -10.14
CA ALA A 79 5.08 -3.18 -9.20
C ALA A 79 4.34 -2.25 -8.22
N ILE A 80 4.99 -1.16 -7.80
CA ILE A 80 4.35 -0.12 -6.98
C ILE A 80 3.24 0.57 -7.79
N ARG A 81 3.48 0.91 -9.05
CA ARG A 81 2.47 1.52 -9.93
C ARG A 81 1.24 0.66 -10.15
N ASP A 82 1.43 -0.66 -10.19
CA ASP A 82 0.33 -1.63 -10.31
C ASP A 82 -0.42 -1.86 -8.98
N GLY A 83 -0.04 -1.19 -7.89
CA GLY A 83 -0.72 -1.28 -6.59
C GLY A 83 -0.40 -2.56 -5.80
N LEU A 84 0.57 -3.38 -6.26
CA LEU A 84 0.84 -4.72 -5.70
C LEU A 84 1.40 -4.71 -4.28
N HIS A 85 1.85 -3.56 -3.77
CA HIS A 85 2.36 -3.44 -2.40
C HIS A 85 1.40 -2.73 -1.44
N GLY A 86 0.23 -2.29 -1.91
CA GLY A 86 -0.76 -1.63 -1.06
C GLY A 86 -1.82 -2.57 -0.50
N TYR A 87 -2.27 -3.55 -1.30
CA TYR A 87 -3.47 -4.35 -1.01
C TYR A 87 -3.36 -5.20 0.27
N ASN A 88 -2.17 -5.73 0.58
CA ASN A 88 -1.95 -6.52 1.80
C ASN A 88 -2.14 -5.66 3.05
N GLY A 89 -1.61 -4.43 3.06
CA GLY A 89 -1.83 -3.49 4.15
C GLY A 89 -3.29 -3.10 4.27
N PHE A 90 -3.97 -2.88 3.13
CA PHE A 90 -5.40 -2.59 3.11
C PHE A 90 -6.22 -3.71 3.79
N LEU A 91 -5.96 -4.98 3.47
CA LEU A 91 -6.62 -6.13 4.09
C LEU A 91 -6.35 -6.25 5.60
N VAL A 92 -5.12 -5.99 6.04
CA VAL A 92 -4.78 -5.94 7.47
C VAL A 92 -5.58 -4.85 8.18
N GLY A 93 -5.67 -3.66 7.58
CA GLY A 93 -6.47 -2.55 8.08
C GLY A 93 -7.95 -2.89 8.17
N LEU A 94 -8.53 -3.50 7.12
CA LEU A 94 -9.93 -3.94 7.13
C LEU A 94 -10.20 -4.99 8.20
N ALA A 95 -9.32 -6.00 8.32
CA ALA A 95 -9.46 -7.06 9.32
C ALA A 95 -9.43 -6.48 10.75
N LEU A 96 -8.45 -5.63 11.05
CA LEU A 96 -8.35 -5.01 12.37
C LEU A 96 -9.52 -4.04 12.63
N GLY A 97 -9.96 -3.27 11.64
CA GLY A 97 -11.13 -2.40 11.77
C GLY A 97 -12.45 -3.16 11.97
N THR A 98 -12.55 -4.40 11.47
CA THR A 98 -13.76 -5.24 11.56
C THR A 98 -13.82 -6.05 12.85
N PHE A 99 -12.69 -6.60 13.30
CA PHE A 99 -12.64 -7.53 14.42
C PHE A 99 -12.16 -6.91 15.74
N ALA A 100 -11.56 -5.72 15.73
CA ALA A 100 -11.26 -4.99 16.95
C ALA A 100 -12.52 -4.32 17.51
N GLU A 101 -12.40 -3.82 18.73
CA GLU A 101 -13.44 -2.97 19.33
C GLU A 101 -13.72 -1.76 18.41
N PRO A 102 -14.99 -1.51 18.05
CA PRO A 102 -15.36 -0.39 17.21
C PRO A 102 -14.87 0.94 17.82
N GLU A 103 -14.37 1.83 16.97
CA GLU A 103 -13.94 3.19 17.35
C GLU A 103 -12.80 3.25 18.40
N ASN A 104 -12.14 2.12 18.67
CA ASN A 104 -10.93 2.10 19.48
C ASN A 104 -9.71 2.54 18.66
N TRP A 105 -9.33 3.81 18.83
CA TRP A 105 -8.19 4.44 18.14
C TRP A 105 -6.84 3.74 18.38
N LEU A 106 -6.71 2.92 19.42
CA LEU A 106 -5.50 2.13 19.65
C LEU A 106 -5.26 1.09 18.55
N VAL A 107 -6.29 0.74 17.76
CA VAL A 107 -6.17 -0.18 16.62
C VAL A 107 -5.21 0.34 15.53
N PHE A 108 -4.93 1.65 15.49
CA PHE A 108 -4.00 2.21 14.52
C PHE A 108 -2.56 1.75 14.76
N PHE A 109 -2.16 1.51 16.01
CA PHE A 109 -0.82 1.01 16.33
C PHE A 109 -0.53 -0.35 15.68
N PRO A 110 -1.34 -1.40 15.88
CA PRO A 110 -1.10 -2.68 15.21
C PRO A 110 -1.25 -2.57 13.69
N ILE A 111 -2.15 -1.72 13.16
CA ILE A 111 -2.23 -1.50 11.70
C ILE A 111 -0.90 -0.97 11.16
N ILE A 112 -0.32 0.05 11.79
CA ILE A 112 0.95 0.65 11.34
C ILE A 112 2.11 -0.36 11.41
N ILE A 113 2.10 -1.25 12.42
CA ILE A 113 3.16 -2.25 12.61
C ILE A 113 3.01 -3.44 11.65
N MET A 114 1.78 -3.95 11.47
CA MET A 114 1.53 -5.18 10.72
C MET A 114 1.41 -4.96 9.20
N SER A 115 0.79 -3.85 8.76
CA SER A 115 0.59 -3.55 7.32
C SER A 115 1.85 -3.54 6.46
N PRO A 116 3.03 -3.05 6.94
CA PRO A 116 4.25 -3.06 6.14
C PRO A 116 4.98 -4.41 6.15
N MET A 117 4.64 -5.36 7.02
CA MET A 117 5.43 -6.59 7.20
C MET A 117 5.56 -7.43 5.91
N THR A 118 4.50 -7.49 5.10
CA THR A 118 4.51 -8.21 3.81
C THR A 118 5.46 -7.53 2.81
N THR A 119 5.39 -6.21 2.72
CA THR A 119 6.24 -5.38 1.87
C THR A 119 7.71 -5.41 2.30
N VAL A 120 7.97 -5.39 3.61
CA VAL A 120 9.33 -5.49 4.18
C VAL A 120 9.94 -6.86 3.93
N ARG A 121 9.17 -7.96 4.07
CA ARG A 121 9.66 -9.30 3.72
C ARG A 121 10.08 -9.38 2.26
N ILE A 122 9.27 -8.85 1.35
CA ILE A 122 9.61 -8.79 -0.08
C ILE A 122 10.88 -7.95 -0.28
N CYS A 123 10.99 -6.79 0.37
CA CYS A 123 12.21 -5.97 0.34
C CYS A 123 13.46 -6.74 0.79
N PHE A 124 13.38 -7.48 1.90
CA PHE A 124 14.49 -8.28 2.40
C PHE A 124 14.86 -9.42 1.45
N LEU A 125 13.88 -10.08 0.82
CA LEU A 125 14.15 -11.09 -0.20
C LEU A 125 14.87 -10.48 -1.41
N PHE A 126 14.43 -9.32 -1.89
CA PHE A 126 15.11 -8.62 -2.99
C PHE A 126 16.56 -8.24 -2.65
N LEU A 127 16.83 -7.83 -1.41
CA LEU A 127 18.17 -7.49 -0.94
C LEU A 127 19.05 -8.74 -0.74
N HIS A 128 18.48 -9.87 -0.30
CA HIS A 128 19.22 -11.10 -0.03
C HIS A 128 19.54 -11.89 -1.32
N TYR A 129 18.63 -11.89 -2.31
CA TYR A 129 18.80 -12.64 -3.56
C TYR A 129 19.41 -11.83 -4.73
N ASN A 130 19.79 -10.57 -4.51
CA ASN A 130 20.58 -9.75 -5.44
C ASN A 130 20.03 -9.68 -6.89
N ILE A 131 18.70 -9.68 -7.08
CA ILE A 131 18.04 -9.70 -8.40
C ILE A 131 18.16 -8.36 -9.17
N LEU A 132 18.84 -7.35 -8.61
CA LEU A 132 19.02 -6.03 -9.22
C LEU A 132 20.23 -5.93 -10.19
N THR A 133 20.91 -7.03 -10.50
CA THR A 133 22.05 -7.05 -11.46
C THR A 133 21.72 -7.57 -12.86
N LEU A 134 20.45 -7.65 -13.25
CA LEU A 134 20.04 -7.99 -14.62
C LEU A 134 19.18 -6.88 -15.24
#